data_AF-A0A963MBN6-F1
#
_entry.id   AF-A0A963MBN6-F1
#
_cell.length_a   1.000
_cell.length_b   1.000
_cell.length_c   1.000
_cell.angle_alpha   90.00
_cell.angle_beta   90.00
_cell.angle_gamma   90.00
#
_symmetry.space_group_name_H-M   'P 1'
#
loop_
_entity.id
_entity.type
_entity.pdbx_description
1 polymer ?
#
loop_
_entity_poly.entity_id
_entity_poly.type
_entity_poly.pdbx_seq_one_letter_code
_entity_poly.pdbx_strand_id
1 'polypeptide(L)'
;VVMRLALGVQWLRAGRGDPARRRTCRRYATGIALVQAGWVLFLLAAESGVLSGASLVAAILALWLCELAVPPWAEGAGATPWHAHHIAERYGLLVIILLGEGILGATNAVSAMWQAHGWSLDLALVGFAGTLLVFSLWWMYFLVPSADALHHHRERAFVWGYGHFAVFAALAAVGAGLEVVADVLKNAQDAAATHGAAAQGVAEAAHGAVEGAHEAAHGVSALYAIGMVALAEGIYVLALWALYRWVSRARHHDGWLTLVCLACIAAAPAAVALGLPLPWGLQLLSLGPIIAVAYHEHGRVHCAESFAVH
;
A
#
# COMPACT_ATOMS: atom_id res chain seq x y z
N VAL A 1 -21.42 -8.32 1.22
CA VAL A 1 -22.70 -8.61 1.92
C VAL A 1 -22.51 -9.39 3.21
N VAL A 2 -21.98 -10.63 3.20
CA VAL A 2 -21.93 -11.51 4.39
C VAL A 2 -21.28 -10.86 5.63
N MET A 3 -20.04 -10.36 5.51
CA MET A 3 -19.33 -9.74 6.64
C MET A 3 -20.06 -8.51 7.21
N ARG A 4 -20.74 -7.74 6.35
CA ARG A 4 -21.45 -6.51 6.75
C ARG A 4 -22.74 -6.80 7.49
N LEU A 5 -23.46 -7.85 7.08
CA LEU A 5 -24.63 -8.32 7.82
C LEU A 5 -24.23 -8.83 9.21
N ALA A 6 -23.14 -9.60 9.30
CA ALA A 6 -22.60 -10.04 10.59
C ALA A 6 -22.24 -8.86 11.49
N LEU A 7 -21.57 -7.83 10.96
CA LEU A 7 -21.24 -6.60 11.70
C LEU A 7 -22.51 -5.85 12.17
N GLY A 8 -23.52 -5.73 11.31
CA GLY A 8 -24.80 -5.12 11.66
C GLY A 8 -25.50 -5.86 12.81
N VAL A 9 -25.51 -7.21 12.77
CA VAL A 9 -26.05 -8.05 13.85
C VAL A 9 -25.25 -7.86 15.14
N GLN A 10 -23.93 -7.76 15.08
CA GLN A 10 -23.09 -7.50 16.25
C GLN A 10 -23.42 -6.14 16.90
N TRP A 11 -23.66 -5.09 16.11
CA TRP A 11 -24.11 -3.80 16.63
C TRP A 11 -25.49 -3.88 17.30
N LEU A 12 -26.44 -4.59 16.68
CA LEU A 12 -27.75 -4.82 17.29
C LEU A 12 -27.65 -5.62 18.59
N ARG A 13 -26.72 -6.58 18.68
CA ARG A 13 -26.44 -7.34 19.89
C ARG A 13 -25.81 -6.45 20.97
N ALA A 14 -24.84 -5.61 20.61
CA ALA A 14 -24.21 -4.65 21.52
C ALA A 14 -25.24 -3.67 22.12
N GLY A 15 -26.15 -3.12 21.29
CA GLY A 15 -27.20 -2.21 21.78
C GLY A 15 -28.27 -2.87 22.66
N ARG A 16 -28.38 -4.21 22.66
CA ARG A 16 -29.19 -4.96 23.63
C ARG A 16 -28.46 -5.10 24.96
N GLY A 17 -27.16 -5.40 24.94
CA GLY A 17 -26.32 -5.55 26.14
C GLY A 17 -25.97 -4.22 26.82
N ASP A 18 -26.07 -3.10 26.11
CA ASP A 18 -25.73 -1.77 26.63
C ASP A 18 -26.85 -0.75 26.35
N PRO A 19 -27.79 -0.57 27.30
CA PRO A 19 -28.90 0.36 27.14
C PRO A 19 -28.47 1.82 26.95
N ALA A 20 -27.35 2.24 27.56
CA ALA A 20 -26.88 3.62 27.51
C ALA A 20 -26.40 4.02 26.10
N ARG A 21 -25.77 3.09 25.38
CA ARG A 21 -25.26 3.30 24.00
C ARG A 21 -26.14 2.69 22.91
N ARG A 22 -27.38 2.28 23.25
CA ARG A 22 -28.31 1.64 22.32
C ARG A 22 -28.60 2.47 21.07
N ARG A 23 -28.70 3.80 21.22
CA ARG A 23 -28.96 4.72 20.09
C ARG A 23 -27.80 4.70 19.09
N THR A 24 -26.57 4.84 19.56
CA THR A 24 -25.35 4.75 18.73
C THR A 24 -25.25 3.40 18.02
N CYS A 25 -25.48 2.30 18.75
CA CYS A 25 -25.44 0.95 18.17
C CYS A 25 -26.49 0.75 17.07
N ARG A 26 -27.72 1.24 17.27
CA ARG A 26 -28.77 1.18 16.24
C ARG A 26 -28.42 2.03 15.02
N ARG A 27 -27.85 3.22 15.23
CA ARG A 27 -27.35 4.05 14.12
C ARG A 27 -26.30 3.31 13.29
N TYR A 28 -25.29 2.71 13.92
CA TYR A 28 -24.31 1.88 13.20
C TYR A 28 -24.98 0.77 12.38
N ALA A 29 -25.86 -0.02 13.01
CA ALA A 29 -26.53 -1.12 12.32
C ALA A 29 -27.37 -0.64 11.12
N THR A 30 -28.16 0.42 11.30
CA THR A 30 -28.98 1.01 10.24
C THR A 30 -28.13 1.63 9.14
N GLY A 31 -27.09 2.40 9.48
CA GLY A 31 -26.20 3.02 8.50
C GLY A 31 -25.48 1.97 7.66
N ILE A 32 -24.90 0.94 8.28
CA ILE A 32 -24.24 -0.18 7.58
C ILE A 32 -25.23 -0.88 6.64
N ALA A 33 -26.46 -1.13 7.08
CA ALA A 33 -27.48 -1.80 6.28
C ALA A 33 -27.94 -0.94 5.09
N LEU A 34 -28.18 0.35 5.30
CA LEU A 34 -28.59 1.27 4.23
C LEU A 34 -27.51 1.41 3.17
N VAL A 35 -26.26 1.62 3.56
CA VAL A 35 -25.16 1.73 2.59
C VAL A 35 -24.92 0.39 1.89
N GLN A 36 -25.03 -0.73 2.59
CA GLN A 36 -24.96 -2.05 1.95
C GLN A 36 -26.11 -2.27 0.93
N ALA A 37 -27.32 -1.84 1.23
CA ALA A 37 -28.43 -1.86 0.27
C ALA A 37 -28.12 -0.95 -0.94
N GLY A 38 -27.55 0.23 -0.69
CA GLY A 38 -27.05 1.13 -1.72
C GLY A 38 -26.04 0.47 -2.66
N TRP A 39 -25.06 -0.27 -2.12
CA TRP A 39 -24.10 -1.03 -2.93
C TRP A 39 -24.75 -2.14 -3.77
N VAL A 40 -25.76 -2.83 -3.24
CA VAL A 40 -26.50 -3.86 -3.99
C VAL A 40 -27.29 -3.22 -5.12
N LEU A 41 -28.00 -2.11 -4.86
CA LEU A 41 -28.72 -1.36 -5.89
C LEU A 41 -27.77 -0.79 -6.94
N PHE A 42 -26.61 -0.28 -6.53
CA PHE A 42 -25.56 0.17 -7.43
C PHE A 42 -25.10 -0.95 -8.36
N LEU A 43 -24.83 -2.16 -7.83
CA LEU A 43 -24.41 -3.29 -8.65
C LEU A 43 -25.46 -3.65 -9.71
N LEU A 44 -26.74 -3.74 -9.31
CA LEU A 44 -27.84 -4.02 -10.23
C LEU A 44 -28.00 -2.92 -11.30
N ALA A 45 -27.82 -1.65 -10.92
CA ALA A 45 -27.89 -0.51 -11.83
C ALA A 45 -26.69 -0.44 -12.80
N ALA A 46 -25.51 -0.87 -12.35
CA ALA A 46 -24.32 -0.99 -13.19
C ALA A 46 -24.46 -2.13 -14.20
N GLU A 47 -24.91 -3.31 -13.76
CA GLU A 47 -25.10 -4.49 -14.63
C GLU A 47 -26.20 -4.28 -15.68
N SER A 48 -27.27 -3.57 -15.32
CA SER A 48 -28.35 -3.23 -16.25
C SER A 48 -28.00 -2.10 -17.23
N GLY A 49 -26.81 -1.51 -17.12
CA GLY A 49 -26.36 -0.40 -17.96
C GLY A 49 -27.04 0.95 -17.67
N VAL A 50 -27.88 1.02 -16.63
CA VAL A 50 -28.53 2.27 -16.18
C VAL A 50 -27.49 3.28 -15.71
N LEU A 51 -26.45 2.82 -15.01
CA LEU A 51 -25.28 3.63 -14.67
C LEU A 51 -24.13 3.30 -15.62
N SER A 52 -23.55 4.33 -16.24
CA SER A 52 -22.43 4.18 -17.17
C SER A 52 -21.49 5.38 -17.11
N GLY A 53 -20.22 5.16 -17.45
CA GLY A 53 -19.19 6.19 -17.50
C GLY A 53 -19.11 7.02 -16.21
N ALA A 54 -19.33 8.34 -16.34
CA ALA A 54 -19.24 9.28 -15.23
C ALA A 54 -20.28 9.04 -14.12
N SER A 55 -21.49 8.58 -14.45
CA SER A 55 -22.53 8.36 -13.42
C SER A 55 -22.21 7.14 -12.54
N LEU A 56 -21.52 6.14 -13.10
CA LEU A 56 -21.00 5.01 -12.35
C LEU A 56 -19.94 5.46 -11.34
N VAL A 57 -18.94 6.23 -11.78
CA VAL A 57 -17.90 6.77 -10.91
C VAL A 57 -18.49 7.67 -9.83
N ALA A 58 -19.43 8.55 -10.19
CA ALA A 58 -20.11 9.41 -9.22
C ALA A 58 -20.88 8.60 -8.16
N ALA A 59 -21.57 7.52 -8.56
CA ALA A 59 -22.28 6.66 -7.63
C ALA A 59 -21.33 5.90 -6.68
N ILE A 60 -20.19 5.41 -7.18
CA ILE A 60 -19.14 4.79 -6.36
C ILE A 60 -18.63 5.79 -5.31
N LEU A 61 -18.28 7.01 -5.74
CA LEU A 61 -17.79 8.05 -4.84
C LEU A 61 -18.85 8.45 -3.81
N ALA A 62 -20.11 8.59 -4.22
CA ALA A 62 -21.21 8.92 -3.31
C ALA A 62 -21.41 7.82 -2.26
N LEU A 63 -21.43 6.54 -2.65
CA LEU A 63 -21.56 5.44 -1.70
C LEU A 63 -20.35 5.32 -0.78
N TRP A 64 -19.14 5.54 -1.29
CA TRP A 64 -17.93 5.57 -0.49
C TRP A 64 -17.96 6.70 0.56
N LEU A 65 -18.42 7.90 0.19
CA LEU A 65 -18.63 8.99 1.16
C LEU A 65 -19.69 8.63 2.20
N CYS A 66 -20.76 7.94 1.81
CA CYS A 66 -21.74 7.43 2.77
C CYS A 66 -21.12 6.44 3.76
N GLU A 67 -20.20 5.56 3.33
CA GLU A 67 -19.48 4.64 4.23
C GLU A 67 -18.69 5.39 5.30
N LEU A 68 -17.94 6.42 4.88
CA LEU A 68 -17.13 7.23 5.78
C LEU A 68 -17.98 8.10 6.69
N ALA A 69 -19.20 8.45 6.28
CA ALA A 69 -20.12 9.23 7.09
C ALA A 69 -20.82 8.42 8.18
N VAL A 70 -20.97 7.10 8.03
CA VAL A 70 -21.71 6.26 9.00
C VAL A 70 -21.13 6.34 10.41
N PRO A 71 -19.81 6.12 10.64
CA PRO A 71 -19.24 6.19 12.00
C PRO A 71 -19.39 7.55 12.69
N PRO A 72 -18.99 8.71 12.10
CA PRO A 72 -19.15 9.99 12.78
C PRO A 72 -20.62 10.36 13.02
N TRP A 73 -21.53 10.00 12.10
CA TRP A 73 -22.97 10.18 12.31
C TRP A 73 -23.53 9.31 13.45
N ALA A 74 -23.08 8.05 13.54
CA ALA A 74 -23.50 7.14 14.59
C ALA A 74 -23.03 7.63 15.96
N GLU A 75 -21.75 7.94 16.09
CA GLU A 75 -21.08 8.38 17.33
C GLU A 75 -21.57 9.75 17.82
N GLY A 76 -22.16 10.57 16.93
CA GLY A 76 -22.88 11.79 17.33
C GLY A 76 -24.07 11.54 18.29
N ALA A 77 -24.51 10.29 18.49
CA ALA A 77 -25.49 9.94 19.53
C ALA A 77 -24.87 9.63 20.91
N GLY A 78 -23.56 9.47 20.98
CA GLY A 78 -22.82 9.07 22.17
C GLY A 78 -21.64 8.18 21.80
N ALA A 79 -20.48 8.48 22.38
CA ALA A 79 -19.24 7.82 22.03
C ALA A 79 -19.19 6.35 22.48
N THR A 80 -18.63 5.45 21.65
CA THR A 80 -18.36 4.07 22.03
C THR A 80 -17.00 3.94 22.73
N PRO A 81 -16.87 3.04 23.73
CA PRO A 81 -15.58 2.77 24.35
C PRO A 81 -14.68 1.98 23.39
N TRP A 82 -13.40 2.36 23.30
CA TRP A 82 -12.38 1.66 22.52
C TRP A 82 -11.02 1.72 23.22
N HIS A 83 -10.13 0.78 22.92
CA HIS A 83 -8.76 0.79 23.43
C HIS A 83 -7.81 1.19 22.32
N ALA A 84 -7.04 2.27 22.54
CA ALA A 84 -6.13 2.83 21.55
C ALA A 84 -5.09 1.81 21.08
N HIS A 85 -4.58 1.01 22.01
CA HIS A 85 -3.64 -0.06 21.71
C HIS A 85 -4.24 -1.11 20.76
N HIS A 86 -5.45 -1.60 21.02
CA HIS A 86 -6.11 -2.57 20.12
C HIS A 86 -6.42 -1.98 18.74
N ILE A 87 -6.70 -0.68 18.65
CA ILE A 87 -6.90 -0.02 17.35
C ILE A 87 -5.57 0.04 16.59
N ALA A 88 -4.50 0.54 17.22
CA ALA A 88 -3.18 0.59 16.62
C ALA A 88 -2.68 -0.81 16.21
N GLU A 89 -2.88 -1.81 17.06
CA GLU A 89 -2.54 -3.22 16.81
C GLU A 89 -3.24 -3.74 15.56
N ARG A 90 -4.57 -3.55 15.43
CA ARG A 90 -5.33 -4.02 14.25
C ARG A 90 -4.86 -3.38 12.94
N TYR A 91 -4.50 -2.11 12.96
CA TYR A 91 -3.97 -1.42 11.79
C TYR A 91 -2.55 -1.90 11.46
N GLY A 92 -1.71 -2.12 12.47
CA GLY A 92 -0.38 -2.72 12.29
C GLY A 92 -0.44 -4.15 11.76
N LEU A 93 -1.41 -4.96 12.20
CA LEU A 93 -1.63 -6.29 11.64
C LEU A 93 -2.02 -6.22 10.15
N LEU A 94 -2.85 -5.25 9.74
CA LEU A 94 -3.17 -5.06 8.33
C LEU A 94 -1.94 -4.61 7.52
N VAL A 95 -1.07 -3.76 8.08
CA VAL A 95 0.23 -3.44 7.47
C VAL A 95 1.06 -4.70 7.27
N ILE A 96 1.19 -5.55 8.29
CA ILE A 96 1.94 -6.81 8.19
C ILE A 96 1.36 -7.71 7.09
N ILE A 97 0.03 -7.83 6.98
CA ILE A 97 -0.61 -8.61 5.92
C ILE A 97 -0.26 -8.06 4.53
N LEU A 98 -0.36 -6.74 4.33
CA LEU A 98 -0.04 -6.11 3.05
C LEU A 98 1.44 -6.28 2.65
N LEU A 99 2.34 -6.12 3.62
CA LEU A 99 3.76 -6.35 3.40
C LEU A 99 4.06 -7.82 3.12
N GLY A 100 3.36 -8.73 3.81
CA GLY A 100 3.43 -10.17 3.57
C GLY A 100 2.99 -10.55 2.17
N GLU A 101 1.91 -9.96 1.65
CA GLU A 101 1.46 -10.15 0.28
C GLU A 101 2.53 -9.69 -0.72
N GLY A 102 3.17 -8.54 -0.48
CA GLY A 102 4.30 -8.07 -1.29
C GLY A 102 5.48 -9.04 -1.30
N ILE A 103 5.82 -9.64 -0.15
CA ILE A 103 6.88 -10.67 -0.06
C ILE A 103 6.48 -11.93 -0.82
N LEU A 104 5.22 -12.37 -0.73
CA LEU A 104 4.72 -13.53 -1.46
C LEU A 104 4.80 -13.31 -2.97
N GLY A 105 4.36 -12.13 -3.45
CA GLY A 105 4.48 -11.72 -4.85
C GLY A 105 5.93 -11.74 -5.33
N ALA A 106 6.84 -11.09 -4.60
CA ALA A 106 8.27 -11.09 -4.91
C ALA A 106 8.87 -12.50 -4.92
N THR A 107 8.48 -13.36 -3.97
CA THR A 107 8.96 -14.75 -3.88
C THR A 107 8.48 -15.58 -5.06
N ASN A 108 7.20 -15.45 -5.45
CA ASN A 108 6.63 -16.13 -6.61
C ASN A 108 7.36 -15.72 -7.89
N ALA A 109 7.66 -14.43 -8.04
CA ALA A 109 8.34 -13.93 -9.22
C ALA A 109 9.82 -14.38 -9.30
N VAL A 110 10.53 -14.36 -8.16
CA VAL A 110 11.88 -14.93 -8.05
C VAL A 110 11.88 -16.43 -8.36
N SER A 111 10.90 -17.18 -7.83
CA SER A 111 10.74 -18.62 -8.09
C SER A 111 10.47 -18.92 -9.56
N ALA A 112 9.64 -18.11 -10.22
CA ALA A 112 9.36 -18.26 -11.65
C ALA A 112 10.60 -18.01 -12.51
N MET A 113 11.37 -16.95 -12.22
CA MET A 113 12.62 -16.66 -12.93
C MET A 113 13.68 -17.76 -12.69
N TRP A 114 13.80 -18.23 -11.45
CA TRP A 114 14.67 -19.34 -11.07
C TRP A 114 14.38 -20.61 -11.89
N GLN A 115 13.10 -20.98 -12.02
CA GLN A 115 12.70 -22.17 -12.77
C GLN A 115 12.94 -22.04 -14.28
N ALA A 116 12.80 -20.84 -14.82
CA ALA A 116 13.01 -20.59 -16.25
C ALA A 116 14.48 -20.48 -16.65
N HIS A 117 15.30 -19.80 -15.84
CA HIS A 117 16.66 -19.38 -16.23
C HIS A 117 17.78 -19.81 -15.27
N GLY A 118 17.46 -20.42 -14.12
CA GLY A 118 18.44 -20.80 -13.09
C GLY A 118 18.90 -19.64 -12.19
N TRP A 119 19.97 -19.86 -11.41
CA TRP A 119 20.54 -18.82 -10.52
C TRP A 119 21.28 -17.77 -11.35
N SER A 120 21.08 -16.51 -10.99
CA SER A 120 21.90 -15.39 -11.45
C SER A 120 22.12 -14.40 -10.32
N LEU A 121 23.15 -13.56 -10.44
CA LEU A 121 23.39 -12.46 -9.51
C LEU A 121 22.22 -11.47 -9.51
N ASP A 122 21.66 -11.16 -10.69
CA ASP A 122 20.52 -10.26 -10.83
C ASP A 122 19.29 -10.77 -10.09
N LEU A 123 19.02 -12.08 -10.17
CA LEU A 123 17.94 -12.72 -9.42
C LEU A 123 18.13 -12.59 -7.90
N ALA A 124 19.37 -12.81 -7.42
CA ALA A 124 19.69 -12.65 -6.01
C ALA A 124 19.55 -11.19 -5.54
N LEU A 125 19.98 -10.23 -6.36
CA LEU A 125 19.83 -8.80 -6.08
C LEU A 125 18.37 -8.38 -6.02
N VAL A 126 17.52 -8.87 -6.92
CA VAL A 126 16.08 -8.55 -6.92
C VAL A 126 15.39 -9.08 -5.67
N GLY A 127 15.63 -10.34 -5.30
CA GLY A 127 15.10 -10.93 -4.08
C GLY A 127 15.56 -10.19 -2.83
N PHE A 128 16.85 -9.83 -2.77
CA PHE A 128 17.40 -9.02 -1.68
C PHE A 128 16.78 -7.62 -1.63
N ALA A 129 16.64 -6.94 -2.77
CA ALA A 129 16.09 -5.59 -2.82
C ALA A 129 14.63 -5.54 -2.36
N GLY A 130 13.78 -6.45 -2.86
CA GLY A 130 12.38 -6.52 -2.48
C GLY A 130 12.21 -6.82 -0.98
N THR A 131 13.00 -7.76 -0.46
CA THR A 131 12.98 -8.10 0.98
C THR A 131 13.45 -6.92 1.83
N LEU A 132 14.56 -6.29 1.44
CA LEU A 132 15.12 -5.13 2.15
C LEU A 132 14.15 -3.96 2.15
N LEU A 133 13.51 -3.67 1.02
CA LEU A 133 12.52 -2.60 0.90
C LEU A 133 11.33 -2.87 1.82
N VAL A 134 10.71 -4.06 1.72
CA VAL A 134 9.57 -4.43 2.57
C VAL A 134 9.92 -4.32 4.06
N PHE A 135 11.10 -4.82 4.46
CA PHE A 135 11.54 -4.75 5.84
C PHE A 135 11.80 -3.31 6.29
N SER A 136 12.32 -2.46 5.42
CA SER A 136 12.53 -1.04 5.72
C SER A 136 11.20 -0.29 5.90
N LEU A 137 10.21 -0.56 5.05
CA LEU A 137 8.87 0.04 5.17
C LEU A 137 8.15 -0.47 6.43
N TRP A 138 8.28 -1.76 6.74
CA TRP A 138 7.81 -2.33 8.01
C TRP A 138 8.40 -1.58 9.20
N TRP A 139 9.73 -1.43 9.24
CA TRP A 139 10.41 -0.77 10.34
C TRP A 139 9.96 0.68 10.49
N MET A 140 9.85 1.42 9.38
CA MET A 140 9.32 2.77 9.36
C MET A 140 7.92 2.87 9.98
N TYR A 141 7.00 1.95 9.65
CA TYR A 141 5.65 1.97 10.20
C TYR A 141 5.66 1.84 11.73
N PHE A 142 6.42 0.86 12.23
CA PHE A 142 6.44 0.50 13.65
C PHE A 142 7.30 1.42 14.52
N LEU A 143 8.07 2.34 13.93
CA LEU A 143 8.71 3.43 14.66
C LEU A 143 7.70 4.41 15.27
N VAL A 144 6.52 4.54 14.67
CA VAL A 144 5.51 5.52 15.07
C VAL A 144 4.70 4.99 16.28
N PRO A 145 4.73 5.65 17.45
CA PRO A 145 3.99 5.21 18.65
C PRO A 145 2.50 5.54 18.56
N SER A 146 1.80 4.94 17.58
CA SER A 146 0.41 5.25 17.24
C SER A 146 -0.57 4.97 18.38
N ALA A 147 -0.33 3.94 19.19
CA ALA A 147 -1.17 3.59 20.34
C ALA A 147 -1.17 4.72 21.39
N ASP A 148 0.00 5.24 21.74
CA ASP A 148 0.15 6.31 22.72
C ASP A 148 -0.40 7.63 22.18
N ALA A 149 -0.14 7.93 20.91
CA ALA A 149 -0.69 9.10 20.23
C ALA A 149 -2.23 9.10 20.23
N LEU A 150 -2.85 7.97 19.91
CA LEU A 150 -4.31 7.82 19.96
C LEU A 150 -4.86 7.81 21.39
N HIS A 151 -4.08 7.35 22.39
CA HIS A 151 -4.50 7.37 23.78
C HIS A 151 -4.65 8.82 24.29
N HIS A 152 -3.67 9.68 24.00
CA HIS A 152 -3.66 11.09 24.40
C HIS A 152 -4.58 11.96 23.54
N HIS A 153 -4.70 11.68 22.24
CA HIS A 153 -5.47 12.49 21.28
C HIS A 153 -6.63 11.72 20.64
N ARG A 154 -7.56 11.27 21.48
CA ARG A 154 -8.71 10.44 21.07
C ARG A 154 -9.62 11.11 20.05
N GLU A 155 -9.68 12.45 20.05
CA GLU A 155 -10.48 13.23 19.11
C GLU A 155 -9.99 13.11 17.66
N ARG A 156 -8.76 12.63 17.45
CA ARG A 156 -8.13 12.51 16.12
C ARG A 156 -8.28 11.12 15.51
N ALA A 157 -8.91 10.17 16.23
CA ALA A 157 -8.98 8.77 15.84
C ALA A 157 -9.62 8.53 14.46
N PHE A 158 -10.66 9.28 14.08
CA PHE A 158 -11.30 9.13 12.77
C PHE A 158 -10.39 9.56 11.61
N VAL A 159 -9.76 10.72 11.72
CA VAL A 159 -8.84 11.21 10.67
C VAL A 159 -7.61 10.30 10.60
N TRP A 160 -7.08 9.85 11.73
CA TRP A 160 -5.98 8.88 11.76
C TRP A 160 -6.39 7.56 11.10
N GLY A 161 -7.58 7.03 11.43
CA GLY A 161 -8.09 5.77 10.86
C GLY A 161 -8.36 5.86 9.37
N TYR A 162 -9.01 6.93 8.89
CA TYR A 162 -9.27 7.11 7.46
C TYR A 162 -8.03 7.51 6.66
N GLY A 163 -7.10 8.26 7.26
CA GLY A 163 -5.84 8.58 6.59
C GLY A 163 -5.00 7.33 6.27
N HIS A 164 -5.14 6.26 7.05
CA HIS A 164 -4.47 4.99 6.77
C HIS A 164 -4.90 4.33 5.45
N PHE A 165 -6.02 4.72 4.83
CA PHE A 165 -6.32 4.27 3.47
C PHE A 165 -5.18 4.60 2.50
N ALA A 166 -4.56 5.77 2.62
CA ALA A 166 -3.41 6.14 1.80
C ALA A 166 -2.18 5.27 2.10
N VAL A 167 -1.93 4.95 3.37
CA VAL A 167 -0.83 4.06 3.80
C VAL A 167 -1.03 2.66 3.23
N PHE A 168 -2.22 2.08 3.40
CA PHE A 168 -2.53 0.74 2.92
C PHE A 168 -2.51 0.64 1.40
N ALA A 169 -3.08 1.63 0.70
CA ALA A 169 -3.07 1.66 -0.75
C ALA A 169 -1.64 1.80 -1.30
N ALA A 170 -0.81 2.64 -0.67
CA ALA A 170 0.58 2.80 -1.06
C ALA A 170 1.40 1.51 -0.85
N LEU A 171 1.24 0.83 0.29
CA LEU A 171 1.90 -0.46 0.55
C LEU A 171 1.45 -1.55 -0.44
N ALA A 172 0.16 -1.64 -0.74
CA ALA A 172 -0.36 -2.54 -1.76
C ALA A 172 0.24 -2.24 -3.15
N ALA A 173 0.35 -0.95 -3.50
CA ALA A 173 0.93 -0.50 -4.75
C ALA A 173 2.45 -0.76 -4.84
N VAL A 174 3.18 -0.68 -3.72
CA VAL A 174 4.59 -1.12 -3.66
C VAL A 174 4.68 -2.61 -3.98
N GLY A 175 3.84 -3.45 -3.34
CA GLY A 175 3.79 -4.89 -3.61
C GLY A 175 3.51 -5.21 -5.08
N ALA A 176 2.46 -4.62 -5.65
CA ALA A 176 2.14 -4.78 -7.07
C ALA A 176 3.24 -4.24 -8.00
N GLY A 177 3.89 -3.13 -7.62
CA GLY A 177 5.01 -2.57 -8.38
C GLY A 177 6.22 -3.49 -8.42
N LEU A 178 6.52 -4.20 -7.33
CA LEU A 178 7.60 -5.20 -7.27
C LEU A 178 7.32 -6.40 -8.19
N GLU A 179 6.06 -6.84 -8.30
CA GLU A 179 5.65 -7.87 -9.27
C GLU A 179 5.89 -7.39 -10.71
N VAL A 180 5.48 -6.16 -11.04
CA VAL A 180 5.72 -5.56 -12.36
C VAL A 180 7.21 -5.48 -12.68
N VAL A 181 8.06 -5.14 -11.70
CA VAL A 181 9.52 -5.14 -11.89
C VAL A 181 10.03 -6.54 -12.23
N ALA A 182 9.55 -7.56 -11.54
CA ALA A 182 9.96 -8.93 -11.81
C ALA A 182 9.50 -9.43 -13.19
N ASP A 183 8.30 -9.05 -13.63
CA ASP A 183 7.81 -9.35 -14.99
C ASP A 183 8.69 -8.70 -16.06
N VAL A 184 9.11 -7.45 -15.87
CA VAL A 184 10.02 -6.77 -16.80
C VAL A 184 11.37 -7.48 -16.91
N LEU A 185 11.93 -7.95 -15.78
CA LEU A 185 13.18 -8.69 -15.78
C LEU A 185 13.06 -10.05 -16.47
N LYS A 186 11.97 -10.77 -16.22
CA LYS A 186 11.69 -12.04 -16.88
C LYS A 186 11.60 -11.87 -18.40
N ASN A 187 10.81 -10.89 -18.87
CA ASN A 187 10.65 -10.62 -20.30
C ASN A 187 11.98 -10.26 -20.98
N ALA A 188 12.86 -9.52 -20.29
CA ALA A 188 14.19 -9.20 -20.80
C ALA A 188 15.07 -10.45 -20.98
N GLN A 189 14.98 -11.41 -20.05
CA GLN A 189 15.71 -12.69 -20.14
C GLN A 189 15.15 -13.60 -21.23
N ASP A 190 13.82 -13.69 -21.36
CA ASP A 190 13.16 -14.46 -22.42
C ASP A 190 13.57 -13.94 -23.81
N ALA A 191 13.61 -12.62 -23.99
CA ALA A 191 14.07 -11.98 -25.22
C ALA A 191 15.55 -12.28 -25.52
N ALA A 192 16.42 -12.23 -24.51
CA ALA A 192 17.83 -12.56 -24.66
C ALA A 192 18.04 -14.04 -25.05
N ALA A 193 17.29 -14.97 -24.45
CA ALA A 193 17.32 -16.38 -24.78
C ALA A 193 16.86 -16.64 -26.23
N THR A 194 15.78 -15.98 -26.67
CA THR A 194 15.24 -16.10 -28.03
C THR A 194 16.20 -15.53 -29.08
N HIS A 195 16.82 -14.38 -28.83
CA HIS A 195 17.83 -13.80 -29.72
C HIS A 195 19.11 -14.65 -29.78
N GLY A 196 19.52 -15.26 -28.67
CA GLY A 196 20.62 -16.22 -28.63
C GLY A 196 20.35 -17.47 -29.46
N ALA A 197 19.13 -18.00 -29.41
CA ALA A 197 18.69 -19.13 -30.22
C ALA A 197 18.58 -18.77 -31.71
N ALA A 198 18.06 -17.58 -32.06
CA ALA A 198 17.98 -17.10 -33.44
C ALA A 198 19.36 -16.84 -34.07
N ALA A 199 20.32 -16.34 -33.28
CA ALA A 199 21.71 -16.19 -33.72
C ALA A 199 22.41 -17.54 -33.99
N GLN A 200 21.95 -18.62 -33.36
CA GLN A 200 22.40 -20.00 -33.62
C GLN A 200 21.64 -20.69 -34.78
N GLY A 201 20.53 -20.10 -35.27
CA GLY A 201 19.64 -20.66 -36.28
C GLY A 201 19.40 -19.75 -37.48
N VAL A 202 20.45 -19.34 -38.21
CA VAL A 202 20.38 -18.43 -39.37
C VAL A 202 19.77 -19.06 -40.65
N ALA A 203 19.04 -20.17 -40.57
CA ALA A 203 18.47 -20.82 -41.77
C ALA A 203 16.94 -20.71 -41.94
N GLU A 204 16.14 -20.51 -40.88
CA GLU A 204 14.65 -20.63 -40.98
C GLU A 204 13.85 -19.40 -40.51
N ALA A 205 14.47 -18.40 -39.89
CA ALA A 205 13.78 -17.32 -39.18
C ALA A 205 13.32 -16.11 -40.02
N ALA A 206 13.17 -16.24 -41.35
CA ALA A 206 12.79 -15.11 -42.21
C ALA A 206 11.27 -14.91 -42.37
N HIS A 207 10.42 -15.89 -42.02
CA HIS A 207 8.97 -15.82 -42.24
C HIS A 207 8.11 -15.57 -40.99
N GLY A 208 8.63 -15.73 -39.77
CA GLY A 208 7.87 -15.51 -38.52
C GLY A 208 8.04 -14.13 -37.87
N ALA A 209 9.00 -13.32 -38.32
CA ALA A 209 9.37 -12.06 -37.67
C ALA A 209 8.35 -10.92 -37.88
N VAL A 210 7.42 -11.06 -38.82
CA VAL A 210 6.47 -10.00 -39.19
C VAL A 210 5.17 -10.08 -38.36
N GLU A 211 4.79 -11.25 -37.86
CA GLU A 211 3.57 -11.42 -37.03
C GLU A 211 3.82 -11.16 -35.54
N GLY A 212 5.01 -11.44 -35.00
CA GLY A 212 5.36 -11.16 -33.60
C GLY A 212 5.64 -9.68 -33.27
N ALA A 213 5.88 -8.84 -34.29
CA ALA A 213 6.20 -7.43 -34.11
C ALA A 213 4.99 -6.56 -33.72
N HIS A 214 3.75 -7.05 -33.93
CA HIS A 214 2.53 -6.31 -33.55
C HIS A 214 2.12 -6.55 -32.09
N GLU A 215 2.52 -7.66 -31.46
CA GLU A 215 2.28 -7.93 -30.02
C GLU A 215 3.40 -7.41 -29.10
N ALA A 216 4.60 -7.18 -29.62
CA ALA A 216 5.77 -6.71 -28.85
C ALA A 216 5.73 -5.22 -28.42
N ALA A 217 4.72 -4.46 -28.84
CA ALA A 217 4.70 -3.00 -28.71
C ALA A 217 4.17 -2.45 -27.37
N HIS A 218 3.83 -3.29 -26.37
CA HIS A 218 3.31 -2.85 -25.06
C HIS A 218 4.12 -3.38 -23.86
N GLY A 219 5.41 -3.69 -24.04
CA GLY A 219 6.30 -4.02 -22.93
C GLY A 219 6.43 -2.83 -21.97
N VAL A 220 6.07 -3.03 -20.69
CA VAL A 220 6.31 -2.06 -19.63
C VAL A 220 7.82 -1.82 -19.50
N SER A 221 8.26 -0.56 -19.53
CA SER A 221 9.69 -0.24 -19.45
C SER A 221 10.23 -0.43 -18.02
N ALA A 222 11.53 -0.73 -17.90
CA ALA A 222 12.21 -0.79 -16.61
C ALA A 222 12.05 0.51 -15.80
N LEU A 223 12.08 1.67 -16.48
CA LEU A 223 11.87 2.98 -15.88
C LEU A 223 10.44 3.14 -15.34
N TYR A 224 9.44 2.67 -16.07
CA TYR A 224 8.06 2.69 -15.59
C TYR A 224 7.91 1.79 -14.36
N ALA A 225 8.44 0.57 -14.40
CA ALA A 225 8.31 -0.40 -13.31
C ALA A 225 8.92 0.14 -11.99
N ILE A 226 10.17 0.62 -12.04
CA ILE A 226 10.80 1.21 -10.85
C ILE A 226 10.13 2.54 -10.44
N GLY A 227 9.64 3.33 -11.41
CA GLY A 227 8.91 4.56 -11.14
C GLY A 227 7.59 4.33 -10.39
N MET A 228 6.88 3.25 -10.69
CA MET A 228 5.65 2.87 -9.97
C MET A 228 5.95 2.52 -8.51
N VAL A 229 7.01 1.73 -8.26
CA VAL A 229 7.44 1.41 -6.89
C VAL A 229 7.86 2.67 -6.14
N ALA A 230 8.70 3.51 -6.75
CA ALA A 230 9.18 4.75 -6.17
C ALA A 230 8.04 5.73 -5.84
N LEU A 231 7.04 5.84 -6.72
CA LEU A 231 5.87 6.68 -6.50
C LEU A 231 5.03 6.15 -5.32
N ALA A 232 4.73 4.85 -5.31
CA ALA A 232 3.98 4.23 -4.23
C ALA A 232 4.70 4.37 -2.89
N GLU A 233 6.00 4.15 -2.86
CA GLU A 233 6.85 4.33 -1.70
C GLU A 233 6.86 5.79 -1.22
N GLY A 234 6.98 6.76 -2.13
CA GLY A 234 6.92 8.19 -1.80
C GLY A 234 5.57 8.59 -1.19
N ILE A 235 4.46 8.06 -1.72
CA ILE A 235 3.12 8.25 -1.14
C ILE A 235 3.05 7.64 0.25
N TYR A 236 3.60 6.44 0.46
CA TYR A 236 3.65 5.80 1.77
C TYR A 236 4.40 6.67 2.79
N VAL A 237 5.61 7.13 2.45
CA VAL A 237 6.43 7.99 3.31
C VAL A 237 5.69 9.28 3.66
N LEU A 238 5.09 9.95 2.66
CA LEU A 238 4.32 11.18 2.87
C LEU A 238 3.09 10.93 3.76
N ALA A 239 2.32 9.87 3.49
CA ALA A 239 1.12 9.54 4.23
C ALA A 239 1.44 9.18 5.69
N LEU A 240 2.47 8.37 5.91
CA LEU A 240 2.91 7.96 7.25
C LEU A 240 3.32 9.17 8.08
N TRP A 241 4.17 10.05 7.54
CA TRP A 241 4.64 11.24 8.26
C TRP A 241 3.56 12.30 8.44
N ALA A 242 2.68 12.49 7.45
CA ALA A 242 1.53 13.37 7.59
C ALA A 242 0.57 12.89 8.68
N LEU A 243 0.29 11.58 8.73
CA LEU A 243 -0.55 10.97 9.77
C LEU A 243 0.11 11.07 11.14
N TYR A 244 1.42 10.81 11.24
CA TYR A 244 2.14 10.95 12.48
C TYR A 244 2.06 12.38 13.00
N ARG A 245 2.41 13.37 12.17
CA ARG A 245 2.30 14.80 12.50
C ARG A 245 0.89 15.18 12.93
N TRP A 246 -0.13 14.65 12.26
CA TRP A 246 -1.51 14.88 12.63
C TRP A 246 -1.83 14.26 13.98
N VAL A 247 -1.48 13.01 14.26
CA VAL A 247 -1.91 12.36 15.50
C VAL A 247 -1.10 12.81 16.72
N SER A 248 0.21 13.03 16.61
CA SER A 248 1.09 13.30 17.75
C SER A 248 1.16 14.78 18.17
N ARG A 249 0.61 15.71 17.37
CA ARG A 249 0.76 17.17 17.53
C ARG A 249 2.22 17.65 17.65
N ALA A 250 3.20 16.80 17.36
CA ALA A 250 4.61 17.11 17.51
C ALA A 250 4.96 18.31 16.63
N ARG A 251 5.46 19.39 17.26
CA ARG A 251 5.90 20.62 16.57
C ARG A 251 7.32 20.49 16.04
N HIS A 252 8.14 19.65 16.67
CA HIS A 252 9.49 19.32 16.22
C HIS A 252 9.41 18.03 15.40
N HIS A 253 9.30 18.18 14.08
CA HIS A 253 9.61 17.07 13.20
C HIS A 253 10.50 17.52 12.05
N ASP A 254 11.43 16.65 11.71
CA ASP A 254 12.43 16.79 10.68
C ASP A 254 11.81 16.66 9.30
N GLY A 255 11.03 17.66 8.87
CA GLY A 255 10.53 17.72 7.49
C GLY A 255 11.67 17.61 6.46
N TRP A 256 12.88 18.00 6.85
CA TRP A 256 14.10 17.77 6.06
C TRP A 256 14.39 16.28 5.85
N LEU A 257 14.16 15.41 6.85
CA LEU A 257 14.40 13.97 6.73
C LEU A 257 13.40 13.33 5.76
N THR A 258 12.15 13.79 5.77
CA THR A 258 11.15 13.38 4.76
C THR A 258 11.61 13.79 3.36
N LEU A 259 12.14 15.02 3.19
CA LEU A 259 12.68 15.47 1.91
C LEU A 259 13.89 14.66 1.46
N VAL A 260 14.80 14.32 2.38
CA VAL A 260 15.96 13.45 2.10
C VAL A 260 15.50 12.06 1.67
N CYS A 261 14.54 11.47 2.38
CA CYS A 261 13.98 10.17 2.02
C CYS A 261 13.36 10.19 0.62
N LEU A 262 12.53 11.19 0.31
CA LEU A 262 11.94 11.36 -1.03
C LEU A 262 13.00 11.60 -2.12
N ALA A 263 14.07 12.33 -1.81
CA ALA A 263 15.17 12.53 -2.75
C ALA A 263 15.91 11.22 -3.04
N CYS A 264 16.14 10.37 -2.03
CA CYS A 264 16.72 9.04 -2.20
C CYS A 264 15.82 8.13 -3.05
N ILE A 265 14.50 8.12 -2.78
CA ILE A 265 13.51 7.35 -3.54
C ILE A 265 13.48 7.80 -5.01
N ALA A 266 13.48 9.11 -5.26
CA ALA A 266 13.49 9.67 -6.63
C ALA A 266 14.82 9.45 -7.36
N ALA A 267 15.93 9.29 -6.64
CA ALA A 267 17.23 8.98 -7.24
C ALA A 267 17.26 7.60 -7.90
N ALA A 268 16.45 6.64 -7.44
CA ALA A 268 16.38 5.29 -8.00
C ALA A 268 15.91 5.25 -9.47
N PRO A 269 14.71 5.76 -9.83
CA PRO A 269 14.30 5.83 -11.24
C PRO A 269 15.21 6.75 -12.06
N ALA A 270 15.76 7.82 -11.48
CA ALA A 270 16.71 8.69 -12.17
C ALA A 270 18.01 7.94 -12.53
N ALA A 271 18.55 7.11 -11.64
CA ALA A 271 19.73 6.31 -11.92
C ALA A 271 19.46 5.26 -13.00
N VAL A 272 18.28 4.61 -12.99
CA VAL A 272 17.86 3.69 -14.06
C VAL A 272 17.72 4.41 -15.39
N ALA A 273 17.17 5.63 -15.40
CA ALA A 273 17.10 6.45 -16.62
C ALA A 273 18.49 6.83 -17.17
N LEU A 274 19.51 6.91 -16.30
CA LEU A 274 20.91 7.13 -16.67
C LEU A 274 21.66 5.84 -17.05
N GLY A 275 20.99 4.69 -17.09
CA GLY A 275 21.55 3.41 -17.52
C GLY A 275 21.97 2.47 -16.39
N LEU A 276 21.62 2.76 -15.13
CA LEU A 276 21.82 1.82 -14.03
C LEU A 276 20.95 0.56 -14.24
N PRO A 277 21.48 -0.67 -14.11
CA PRO A 277 20.66 -1.86 -14.21
C PRO A 277 19.55 -1.89 -13.16
N LEU A 278 18.38 -2.39 -13.55
CA LEU A 278 17.18 -2.42 -12.71
C LEU A 278 17.39 -3.09 -11.34
N PRO A 279 18.13 -4.22 -11.20
CA PRO A 279 18.40 -4.83 -9.89
C PRO A 279 19.13 -3.90 -8.92
N TRP A 280 20.01 -3.04 -9.42
CA TRP A 280 20.72 -2.04 -8.61
C TRP A 280 19.83 -0.84 -8.29
N GLY A 281 19.01 -0.41 -9.25
CA GLY A 281 17.99 0.62 -9.03
C GLY A 281 17.05 0.26 -7.87
N LEU A 282 16.63 -1.00 -7.78
CA LEU A 282 15.79 -1.47 -6.68
C LEU A 282 16.45 -1.33 -5.29
N GLN A 283 17.77 -1.49 -5.19
CA GLN A 283 18.46 -1.30 -3.91
C GLN A 283 18.41 0.16 -3.44
N LEU A 284 18.47 1.10 -4.39
CA LEU A 284 18.46 2.53 -4.09
C LEU A 284 17.14 2.98 -3.45
N LEU A 285 16.03 2.30 -3.75
CA LEU A 285 14.73 2.57 -3.12
C LEU A 285 14.81 2.43 -1.60
N SER A 286 15.52 1.42 -1.10
CA SER A 286 15.65 1.18 0.35
C SER A 286 16.50 2.22 1.09
N LEU A 287 17.33 3.00 0.39
CA LEU A 287 18.27 3.94 1.05
C LEU A 287 17.55 5.02 1.86
N GLY A 288 16.49 5.61 1.30
CA GLY A 288 15.70 6.65 1.97
C GLY A 288 15.09 6.15 3.28
N PRO A 289 14.31 5.06 3.25
CA PRO A 289 13.78 4.40 4.44
C PRO A 289 14.85 4.02 5.47
N ILE A 290 15.98 3.44 5.05
CA ILE A 290 17.06 3.05 5.97
C ILE A 290 17.66 4.26 6.69
N ILE A 291 17.92 5.36 5.96
CA ILE A 291 18.42 6.61 6.57
C ILE A 291 17.42 7.15 7.58
N ALA A 292 16.12 7.16 7.24
CA ALA A 292 15.08 7.62 8.15
C ALA A 292 15.00 6.75 9.41
N VAL A 293 15.04 5.42 9.25
CA VAL A 293 15.05 4.47 10.36
C VAL A 293 16.26 4.68 11.28
N ALA A 294 17.47 4.74 10.71
CA ALA A 294 18.69 4.93 11.47
C ALA A 294 18.68 6.24 12.27
N TYR A 295 18.20 7.33 11.66
CA TYR A 295 18.08 8.61 12.32
C TYR A 295 17.09 8.57 13.49
N HIS A 296 15.89 8.00 13.29
CA HIS A 296 14.87 7.93 14.33
C HIS A 296 15.25 6.98 15.48
N GLU A 297 15.88 5.84 15.19
CA GLU A 297 16.38 4.95 16.24
C GLU A 297 17.48 5.61 17.06
N HIS A 298 18.42 6.29 16.40
CA HIS A 298 19.47 7.04 17.10
C HIS A 298 18.87 8.14 17.98
N GLY A 299 17.88 8.88 17.46
CA GLY A 299 17.12 9.87 18.22
C GLY A 299 16.37 9.28 19.41
N ARG A 300 15.73 8.11 19.26
CA ARG A 300 15.01 7.40 20.34
C ARG A 300 15.95 7.02 21.48
N VAL A 301 17.16 6.56 21.16
CA VAL A 301 18.14 6.13 22.16
C VAL A 301 18.74 7.31 22.93
N HIS A 302 18.90 8.47 22.29
CA HIS A 302 19.64 9.61 22.88
C HIS A 302 18.78 10.80 23.34
N CYS A 303 17.54 10.95 22.84
CA CYS A 303 16.63 12.07 23.14
C CYS A 303 15.19 11.59 23.38
N ALA A 304 14.97 10.76 24.41
CA ALA A 304 13.66 10.17 24.72
C ALA A 304 12.50 11.18 24.88
N GLU A 305 12.77 12.39 25.37
CA GLU A 305 11.76 13.46 25.52
C GLU A 305 11.18 13.93 24.18
N SER A 306 11.94 13.83 23.08
CA SER A 306 11.48 14.27 21.75
C SER A 306 10.44 13.34 21.11
N PHE A 307 10.32 12.10 21.61
CA PHE A 307 9.32 11.11 21.18
C PHE A 307 8.16 10.98 22.18
N ALA A 308 8.17 11.75 23.27
CA ALA A 308 7.08 11.75 24.23
C ALA A 308 5.83 12.38 23.58
N VAL A 309 4.75 11.60 23.52
CA VAL A 309 3.43 12.11 23.16
C VAL A 309 2.91 12.90 24.37
N HIS A 310 2.64 14.19 24.18
CA HIS A 310 2.16 15.12 25.22
C HIS A 310 0.69 15.50 25.03
#